data_AF-A0A815E873-F1
#
_entry.id   AF-A0A815E873-F1
#
_cell.length_a   1.000
_cell.length_b   1.000
_cell.length_c   1.000
_cell.angle_alpha   90.00
_cell.angle_beta   90.00
_cell.angle_gamma   90.00
#
_symmetry.space_group_name_H-M   'P 1'
#
loop_
_entity.id
_entity.type
_entity.pdbx_description
1 polymer ?
#
loop_
_entity_poly.entity_id
_entity_poly.type
_entity_poly.pdbx_seq_one_letter_code
_entity_poly.pdbx_strand_id
1 'polypeptide(L)'
;MQITSIFILIAVTFASFTLAQVPIPSRPDGWGVGGPADAHAVIEMFLDPLCPDCKATWPTILEVVQAYGTKIHFRIHTFPLPYHTNSFVVSQGVHVVANATTRNLDAIFQYVTQVFQYQQLWSNDATKSMTMTQVIDSLASFVDKIGIVTKDKFLAGIASDDLNEETRISWKYACSRGIVGTPTFLINGVATSADASWSLADWKSVIDPILSSNEEISSEVKTCPSGQVECTYAPHKTQCCLKGERCITNVGCRCFNLKNGNKCF
;
A
#
# COMPACT_ATOMS: atom_id res chain seq x y z
N MET A 1 -48.47 -29.33 -0.06
CA MET A 1 -47.37 -29.21 0.92
C MET A 1 -45.96 -29.19 0.32
N GLN A 2 -45.76 -29.52 -0.97
CA GLN A 2 -44.42 -29.61 -1.58
C GLN A 2 -43.92 -28.32 -2.27
N ILE A 3 -44.82 -27.46 -2.73
CA ILE A 3 -44.46 -26.27 -3.54
C ILE A 3 -44.03 -25.09 -2.65
N THR A 4 -44.67 -24.90 -1.50
CA THR A 4 -44.32 -23.86 -0.52
C THR A 4 -42.94 -24.05 0.07
N SER A 5 -42.50 -25.31 0.28
CA SER A 5 -41.16 -25.62 0.79
C SER A 5 -40.05 -25.31 -0.22
N ILE A 6 -40.30 -25.45 -1.52
CA ILE A 6 -39.33 -25.13 -2.59
C ILE A 6 -39.16 -23.61 -2.74
N PHE A 7 -40.25 -22.84 -2.64
CA PHE A 7 -40.18 -21.37 -2.69
C PHE A 7 -39.46 -20.77 -1.49
N ILE A 8 -39.62 -21.33 -0.29
CA ILE A 8 -38.88 -20.91 0.90
C ILE A 8 -37.39 -21.26 0.74
N LEU A 9 -37.04 -22.42 0.20
CA LEU A 9 -35.65 -22.81 -0.03
C LEU A 9 -34.96 -21.88 -1.06
N ILE A 10 -35.66 -21.52 -2.14
CA ILE A 10 -35.15 -20.60 -3.17
C ILE A 10 -35.02 -19.18 -2.60
N ALA A 11 -36.01 -18.68 -1.85
CA ALA A 11 -35.95 -17.35 -1.22
C ALA A 11 -34.82 -17.24 -0.18
N VAL A 12 -34.54 -18.31 0.58
CA VAL A 12 -33.42 -18.36 1.54
C VAL A 12 -32.07 -18.42 0.81
N THR A 13 -31.97 -19.09 -0.34
CA THR A 13 -30.74 -19.08 -1.14
C THR A 13 -30.44 -17.75 -1.85
N PHE A 14 -31.46 -16.94 -2.16
CA PHE A 14 -31.26 -15.61 -2.75
C PHE A 14 -30.99 -14.51 -1.71
N ALA A 15 -31.34 -14.71 -0.44
CA ALA A 15 -31.25 -13.69 0.61
C ALA A 15 -29.92 -13.63 1.38
N SER A 16 -28.89 -14.39 0.99
CA SER A 16 -27.62 -14.41 1.76
C SER A 16 -26.38 -14.57 0.88
N PHE A 17 -26.34 -13.89 -0.26
CA PHE A 17 -25.06 -13.42 -0.78
C PHE A 17 -24.82 -12.02 -0.20
N THR A 18 -24.53 -11.95 1.10
CA THR A 18 -23.75 -10.82 1.61
C THR A 18 -22.38 -10.94 0.97
N LEU A 19 -22.21 -10.35 -0.22
CA LEU A 19 -20.88 -10.09 -0.74
C LEU A 19 -20.22 -9.22 0.31
N ALA A 20 -19.37 -9.81 1.14
CA ALA A 20 -18.47 -9.10 2.02
C ALA A 20 -17.46 -8.36 1.13
N GLN A 21 -17.92 -7.29 0.47
CA GLN A 21 -17.08 -6.49 -0.39
C GLN A 21 -16.01 -5.83 0.49
N VAL A 22 -14.77 -5.90 0.03
CA VAL A 22 -13.68 -5.10 0.59
C VAL A 22 -14.12 -3.64 0.49
N PRO A 23 -14.28 -2.92 1.61
CA PRO A 23 -14.68 -1.51 1.57
C PRO A 23 -13.66 -0.74 0.74
N ILE A 24 -14.15 0.16 -0.11
CA ILE A 24 -13.28 1.04 -0.89
C ILE A 24 -12.71 2.08 0.09
N PRO A 25 -11.39 2.13 0.32
CA PRO A 25 -10.81 3.13 1.20
C PRO A 25 -10.96 4.53 0.59
N SER A 26 -11.11 5.55 1.44
CA SER A 26 -11.26 6.95 1.00
C SER A 26 -10.03 7.54 0.30
N ARG A 27 -8.90 6.83 0.37
CA ARG A 27 -7.62 7.13 -0.28
C ARG A 27 -6.85 5.82 -0.48
N PRO A 28 -5.79 5.80 -1.31
CA PRO A 28 -4.92 4.62 -1.39
C PRO A 28 -4.44 4.18 0.00
N ASP A 29 -4.56 2.88 0.26
CA ASP A 29 -4.16 2.29 1.55
C ASP A 29 -2.65 2.45 1.79
N GLY A 30 -2.26 2.36 3.06
CA GLY A 30 -0.87 2.42 3.48
C GLY A 30 -0.30 3.84 3.64
N TRP A 31 1.02 3.87 3.85
CA TRP A 31 1.82 5.08 4.06
C TRP A 31 3.11 4.99 3.25
N GLY A 32 3.32 5.95 2.35
CA GLY A 32 4.43 5.94 1.41
C GLY A 32 5.41 7.10 1.57
N VAL A 33 6.69 6.82 1.33
CA VAL A 33 7.84 7.73 1.40
C VAL A 33 8.65 7.68 0.09
N GLY A 34 9.52 8.66 -0.12
CA GLY A 34 10.37 8.76 -1.30
C GLY A 34 9.74 9.62 -2.41
N GLY A 35 9.74 9.09 -3.63
CA GLY A 35 9.23 9.72 -4.85
C GLY A 35 7.71 9.83 -4.91
N PRO A 36 7.17 10.36 -6.03
CA PRO A 36 5.73 10.51 -6.23
C PRO A 36 5.02 9.15 -6.24
N ALA A 37 3.72 9.13 -5.93
CA ALA A 37 2.95 7.88 -5.82
C ALA A 37 2.86 7.07 -7.12
N ASP A 38 3.15 7.70 -8.27
CA ASP A 38 3.24 7.12 -9.61
C ASP A 38 4.69 7.03 -10.12
N ALA A 39 5.68 6.98 -9.21
CA ALA A 39 7.07 6.73 -9.57
C ALA A 39 7.21 5.46 -10.42
N HIS A 40 8.23 5.42 -11.28
CA HIS A 40 8.48 4.28 -12.18
C HIS A 40 8.70 2.95 -11.45
N ALA A 41 9.19 3.01 -10.21
CA ALA A 41 9.24 1.89 -9.29
C ALA A 41 8.49 2.24 -8.01
N VAL A 42 7.30 1.63 -7.85
CA VAL A 42 6.51 1.64 -6.62
C VAL A 42 6.70 0.31 -5.92
N ILE A 43 7.25 0.32 -4.71
CA ILE A 43 7.49 -0.85 -3.88
C ILE A 43 6.52 -0.81 -2.70
N GLU A 44 5.64 -1.80 -2.60
CA GLU A 44 4.72 -1.98 -1.48
C GLU A 44 5.24 -3.12 -0.59
N MET A 45 5.31 -2.90 0.72
CA MET A 45 5.59 -3.92 1.73
C MET A 45 4.35 -4.15 2.58
N PHE A 46 3.83 -5.37 2.55
CA PHE A 46 2.79 -5.85 3.46
C PHE A 46 3.47 -6.46 4.68
N LEU A 47 3.26 -5.85 5.84
CA LEU A 47 3.98 -6.18 7.07
C LEU A 47 3.05 -6.45 8.24
N ASP A 48 3.46 -7.38 9.08
CA ASP A 48 2.92 -7.59 10.40
C ASP A 48 3.96 -7.06 11.41
N PRO A 49 3.60 -6.09 12.28
CA PRO A 49 4.54 -5.54 13.26
C PRO A 49 5.11 -6.57 14.25
N LEU A 50 4.46 -7.73 14.42
CA LEU A 50 4.89 -8.84 15.27
C LEU A 50 5.52 -10.01 14.51
N CYS A 51 5.66 -9.94 13.18
CA CYS A 51 6.37 -10.94 12.40
C CYS A 51 7.90 -10.81 12.56
N PRO A 52 8.61 -11.88 12.97
CA PRO A 52 10.07 -11.86 13.08
C PRO A 52 10.79 -11.60 11.75
N ASP A 53 10.28 -12.13 10.64
CA ASP A 53 10.87 -11.90 9.31
C ASP A 53 10.67 -10.45 8.85
N CYS A 54 9.54 -9.82 9.18
CA CYS A 54 9.35 -8.39 8.94
C CYS A 54 10.38 -7.56 9.72
N LYS A 55 10.62 -7.90 10.99
CA LYS A 55 11.66 -7.29 11.83
C LYS A 55 13.05 -7.47 11.22
N ALA A 56 13.39 -8.67 10.77
CA ALA A 56 14.68 -8.98 10.17
C ALA A 56 14.90 -8.21 8.85
N THR A 57 13.84 -8.04 8.05
CA THR A 57 13.89 -7.33 6.76
C THR A 57 13.97 -5.81 6.90
N TRP A 58 13.44 -5.26 8.00
CA TRP A 58 13.25 -3.82 8.18
C TRP A 58 14.52 -2.97 7.97
N PRO A 59 15.71 -3.32 8.51
CA PRO A 59 16.94 -2.55 8.29
C PRO A 59 17.32 -2.46 6.80
N THR A 60 17.28 -3.58 6.07
CA THR A 60 17.59 -3.61 4.64
C THR A 60 16.62 -2.75 3.84
N ILE A 61 15.34 -2.74 4.20
CA ILE A 61 14.36 -1.86 3.54
C ILE A 61 14.65 -0.39 3.80
N LEU A 62 15.05 -0.02 5.02
CA LEU A 62 15.47 1.36 5.30
C LEU A 62 16.71 1.74 4.46
N GLU A 63 17.67 0.82 4.27
CA GLU A 63 18.81 1.03 3.37
C GLU A 63 18.37 1.22 1.91
N VAL A 64 17.40 0.44 1.42
CA VAL A 64 16.83 0.59 0.06
C VAL A 64 16.17 1.96 -0.09
N VAL A 65 15.31 2.35 0.85
CA VAL A 65 14.64 3.66 0.83
C VAL A 65 15.68 4.79 0.85
N GLN A 66 16.73 4.66 1.65
CA GLN A 66 17.82 5.64 1.69
C GLN A 66 18.63 5.68 0.37
N ALA A 67 18.96 4.53 -0.20
CA ALA A 67 19.79 4.42 -1.39
C ALA A 67 19.12 5.02 -2.64
N TYR A 68 17.81 4.85 -2.77
CA TYR A 68 17.05 5.36 -3.93
C TYR A 68 16.40 6.71 -3.69
N GLY A 69 16.08 7.07 -2.44
CA GLY A 69 15.44 8.33 -2.08
C GLY A 69 14.18 8.60 -2.92
N THR A 70 14.17 9.70 -3.65
CA THR A 70 13.02 10.11 -4.48
C THR A 70 12.88 9.37 -5.81
N LYS A 71 13.81 8.46 -6.15
CA LYS A 71 13.75 7.67 -7.40
C LYS A 71 12.69 6.56 -7.37
N ILE A 72 12.30 6.12 -6.17
CA ILE A 72 11.27 5.09 -5.95
C ILE A 72 10.18 5.64 -5.04
N HIS A 73 8.99 5.05 -5.07
CA HIS A 73 7.99 5.23 -4.02
C HIS A 73 7.94 3.96 -3.18
N PHE A 74 8.27 4.05 -1.89
CA PHE A 74 8.15 2.91 -0.98
C PHE A 74 6.94 3.09 -0.08
N ARG A 75 6.12 2.05 0.08
CA ARG A 75 4.89 2.09 0.85
C ARG A 75 4.75 0.89 1.78
N ILE A 76 4.28 1.12 3.00
CA ILE A 76 3.94 0.06 3.94
C ILE A 76 2.43 -0.10 4.10
N HIS A 77 2.00 -1.35 4.27
CA HIS A 77 0.63 -1.77 4.57
C HIS A 77 0.65 -2.70 5.78
N THR A 78 -0.25 -2.50 6.73
CA THR A 78 -0.40 -3.42 7.86
C THR A 78 -1.20 -4.65 7.43
N PHE A 79 -0.67 -5.83 7.71
CA PHE A 79 -1.32 -7.11 7.48
C PHE A 79 -1.12 -8.03 8.69
N PRO A 80 -1.86 -7.79 9.79
CA PRO A 80 -1.74 -8.61 10.99
C PRO A 80 -2.10 -10.07 10.72
N LEU A 81 -1.18 -10.99 11.01
CA LEU A 81 -1.36 -12.42 10.81
C LEU A 81 -2.16 -13.03 11.96
N PRO A 82 -3.09 -13.97 11.70
CA PRO A 82 -4.01 -14.49 12.70
C PRO A 82 -3.32 -15.33 13.79
N TYR A 83 -2.11 -15.82 13.53
CA TYR A 83 -1.30 -16.59 14.48
C TYR A 83 -0.33 -15.73 15.31
N HIS A 84 -0.32 -14.42 15.12
CA HIS A 84 0.33 -13.47 16.03
C HIS A 84 -0.76 -12.80 16.87
N THR A 85 -1.00 -13.29 18.09
CA THR A 85 -2.18 -13.00 18.92
C THR A 85 -2.47 -11.51 19.07
N ASN A 86 -1.43 -10.69 19.23
CA ASN A 86 -1.57 -9.25 19.46
C ASN A 86 -1.36 -8.40 18.21
N SER A 87 -1.17 -9.01 17.04
CA SER A 87 -0.76 -8.27 15.85
C SER A 87 -1.80 -7.28 15.39
N PHE A 88 -3.09 -7.63 15.48
CA PHE A 88 -4.16 -6.70 15.11
C PHE A 88 -4.12 -5.43 15.95
N VAL A 89 -3.97 -5.54 17.27
CA VAL A 89 -3.95 -4.36 18.16
C VAL A 89 -2.67 -3.52 17.99
N VAL A 90 -1.53 -4.17 17.73
CA VAL A 90 -0.28 -3.47 17.41
C VAL A 90 -0.37 -2.77 16.05
N SER A 91 -1.02 -3.40 15.05
CA SER A 91 -1.29 -2.80 13.75
C SER A 91 -2.27 -1.62 13.86
N GLN A 92 -3.31 -1.73 14.68
CA GLN A 92 -4.20 -0.61 15.00
C GLN A 92 -3.43 0.56 15.63
N GLY A 93 -2.40 0.27 16.43
CA GLY A 93 -1.47 1.28 16.94
C GLY A 93 -0.81 2.14 15.85
N VAL A 94 -0.53 1.58 14.67
CA VAL A 94 -0.01 2.34 13.50
C VAL A 94 -1.04 3.38 13.04
N HIS A 95 -2.33 3.00 12.95
CA HIS A 95 -3.42 3.91 12.59
C HIS A 95 -3.67 4.98 13.66
N VAL A 96 -3.54 4.61 14.94
CA VAL A 96 -3.62 5.56 16.06
C VAL A 96 -2.52 6.61 15.98
N VAL A 97 -1.28 6.20 15.77
CA VAL A 97 -0.15 7.13 15.57
C VAL A 97 -0.38 7.99 14.33
N ALA A 98 -0.82 7.39 13.22
CA ALA A 98 -1.13 8.13 12.01
C ALA A 98 -2.22 9.19 12.22
N ASN A 99 -3.29 8.87 12.95
CA ASN A 99 -4.34 9.85 13.25
C ASN A 99 -3.81 10.96 14.17
N ALA A 100 -3.21 10.59 15.31
CA ALA A 100 -2.76 11.51 16.34
C ALA A 100 -1.68 12.50 15.87
N THR A 101 -0.93 12.14 14.83
CA THR A 101 0.18 12.94 14.28
C THR A 101 -0.17 13.61 12.95
N THR A 102 -1.45 13.65 12.57
CA THR A 102 -1.88 14.19 11.26
C THR A 102 -1.15 13.52 10.09
N ARG A 103 -0.98 12.20 10.19
CA ARG A 103 -0.37 11.32 9.19
C ARG A 103 1.10 11.64 8.92
N ASN A 104 1.83 12.10 9.93
CA ASN A 104 3.27 12.34 9.86
C ASN A 104 4.01 11.01 9.60
N LEU A 105 4.71 10.93 8.47
CA LEU A 105 5.37 9.70 8.02
C LEU A 105 6.54 9.32 8.94
N ASP A 106 7.29 10.30 9.45
CA ASP A 106 8.41 10.03 10.37
C ASP A 106 7.91 9.37 11.65
N ALA A 107 6.82 9.87 12.24
CA ALA A 107 6.20 9.28 13.43
C ALA A 107 5.68 7.86 13.20
N ILE A 108 5.08 7.61 12.03
CA ILE A 108 4.56 6.29 11.65
C ILE A 108 5.71 5.29 11.48
N PHE A 109 6.75 5.66 10.72
CA PHE A 109 7.91 4.80 10.51
C PHE A 109 8.72 4.62 11.80
N GLN A 110 8.79 5.65 12.65
CA GLN A 110 9.40 5.54 13.98
C GLN A 110 8.63 4.56 14.85
N TYR A 111 7.29 4.62 14.87
CA TYR A 111 6.47 3.65 15.61
C TYR A 111 6.74 2.22 15.14
N VAL A 112 6.69 1.95 13.83
CA VAL A 112 6.97 0.62 13.27
C VAL A 112 8.39 0.15 13.62
N THR A 113 9.39 1.02 13.47
CA THR A 113 10.79 0.72 13.83
C THR A 113 10.94 0.36 15.30
N GLN A 114 10.32 1.15 16.19
CA GLN A 114 10.37 0.94 17.63
C GLN A 114 9.62 -0.35 18.03
N VAL A 115 8.47 -0.63 17.43
CA VAL A 115 7.76 -1.89 17.63
C VAL A 115 8.64 -3.07 17.21
N PHE A 116 9.31 -3.03 16.06
CA PHE A 116 10.23 -4.11 15.68
C PHE A 116 11.40 -4.26 16.66
N GLN A 117 11.97 -3.16 17.17
CA GLN A 117 13.03 -3.21 18.17
C GLN A 117 12.59 -3.93 19.45
N TYR A 118 11.35 -3.69 19.90
CA TYR A 118 10.79 -4.22 21.15
C TYR A 118 9.75 -5.34 20.95
N GLN A 119 9.68 -5.91 19.75
CA GLN A 119 8.65 -6.85 19.28
C GLN A 119 8.36 -8.00 20.26
N GLN A 120 9.40 -8.51 20.90
CA GLN A 120 9.33 -9.61 21.87
C GLN A 120 8.37 -9.34 23.04
N LEU A 121 8.16 -8.08 23.41
CA LEU A 121 7.26 -7.69 24.51
C LEU A 121 5.80 -8.11 24.26
N TRP A 122 5.38 -8.19 23.00
CA TRP A 122 4.01 -8.53 22.62
C TRP A 122 3.92 -9.82 21.82
N SER A 123 4.99 -10.63 21.84
CA SER A 123 4.97 -11.98 21.28
C SER A 123 3.93 -12.87 21.99
N ASN A 124 3.53 -13.95 21.32
CA ASN A 124 2.56 -14.91 21.87
C ASN A 124 3.02 -15.45 23.23
N ASP A 125 4.30 -15.83 23.35
CA ASP A 125 4.85 -16.37 24.58
C ASP A 125 4.93 -15.34 25.71
N ALA A 126 5.33 -14.10 25.39
CA ALA A 126 5.41 -13.02 26.37
C ALA A 126 4.05 -12.64 26.96
N THR A 127 2.99 -12.79 26.17
CA THR A 127 1.63 -12.33 26.52
C THR A 127 0.65 -13.45 26.82
N LYS A 128 1.09 -14.72 26.84
CA LYS A 128 0.23 -15.90 27.04
C LYS A 128 -0.65 -15.86 28.29
N SER A 129 -0.21 -15.17 29.33
CA SER A 129 -0.93 -15.02 30.60
C SER A 129 -1.52 -13.62 30.79
N MET A 130 -1.43 -12.75 29.79
CA MET A 130 -1.92 -11.38 29.83
C MET A 130 -3.33 -11.31 29.26
N THR A 131 -4.16 -10.46 29.86
CA THR A 131 -5.42 -10.02 29.25
C THR A 131 -5.14 -9.01 28.12
N MET A 132 -6.07 -8.89 27.18
CA MET A 132 -5.96 -7.88 26.11
C MET A 132 -5.85 -6.45 26.67
N THR A 133 -6.52 -6.15 27.79
CA THR A 133 -6.40 -4.85 28.49
C THR A 133 -4.98 -4.59 28.97
N GLN A 134 -4.29 -5.60 29.52
CA GLN A 134 -2.89 -5.47 29.95
C GLN A 134 -1.94 -5.30 28.76
N VAL A 135 -2.21 -5.98 27.63
CA VAL A 135 -1.44 -5.80 26.39
C VAL A 135 -1.60 -4.38 25.86
N ILE A 136 -2.83 -3.87 25.80
CA ILE A 136 -3.13 -2.49 25.37
C ILE A 136 -2.47 -1.47 26.30
N ASP A 137 -2.55 -1.63 27.61
CA ASP A 137 -1.94 -0.72 28.58
C ASP A 137 -0.40 -0.72 28.46
N SER A 138 0.19 -1.89 28.24
CA SER A 138 1.62 -2.05 27.97
C SER A 138 2.03 -1.32 26.69
N LEU A 139 1.28 -1.47 25.61
CA LEU A 139 1.53 -0.78 24.34
C LEU A 139 1.38 0.74 24.48
N ALA A 140 0.33 1.20 25.16
CA ALA A 140 0.11 2.62 25.39
C ALA A 140 1.23 3.26 26.23
N SER A 141 1.69 2.56 27.28
CA SER A 141 2.81 3.00 28.12
C SER A 141 4.14 3.02 27.33
N PHE A 142 4.32 2.07 26.41
CA PHE A 142 5.46 2.07 25.51
C PHE A 142 5.46 3.27 24.55
N VAL A 143 4.32 3.55 23.90
CA VAL A 143 4.18 4.66 22.95
C VAL A 143 4.41 6.01 23.62
N ASP A 144 3.92 6.16 24.85
CA ASP A 144 4.17 7.32 25.70
C ASP A 144 5.67 7.48 25.99
N LYS A 145 6.34 6.39 26.37
CA LYS A 145 7.78 6.37 26.68
C LYS A 145 8.66 6.74 25.49
N ILE A 146 8.32 6.30 24.28
CA ILE A 146 9.07 6.66 23.06
C ILE A 146 8.72 8.07 22.54
N GLY A 147 7.74 8.75 23.17
CA GLY A 147 7.44 10.16 22.94
C GLY A 147 6.67 10.49 21.66
N ILE A 148 6.04 9.51 21.02
CA ILE A 148 5.30 9.72 19.76
C ILE A 148 3.88 10.24 20.03
N VAL A 149 3.15 9.58 20.94
CA VAL A 149 1.78 9.92 21.33
C VAL A 149 1.65 9.69 22.84
N THR A 150 0.89 10.54 23.54
CA THR A 150 0.65 10.34 24.97
C THR A 150 -0.15 9.07 25.23
N LYS A 151 0.04 8.44 26.39
CA LYS A 151 -0.69 7.23 26.81
C LYS A 151 -2.21 7.37 26.61
N ASP A 152 -2.80 8.45 27.12
CA ASP A 152 -4.25 8.69 27.05
C ASP A 152 -4.77 8.82 25.62
N LYS A 153 -4.04 9.55 24.75
CA LYS A 153 -4.40 9.68 23.34
C LYS A 153 -4.32 8.35 22.62
N PHE A 154 -3.31 7.54 22.94
CA PHE A 154 -3.16 6.22 22.36
C PHE A 154 -4.31 5.29 22.78
N LEU A 155 -4.64 5.25 24.07
CA LEU A 155 -5.78 4.46 24.58
C LEU A 155 -7.12 4.88 23.95
N ALA A 156 -7.36 6.19 23.82
CA ALA A 156 -8.55 6.70 23.14
C ALA A 156 -8.60 6.26 21.66
N GLY A 157 -7.46 6.26 20.97
CA GLY A 157 -7.37 5.79 19.59
C GLY A 157 -7.62 4.28 19.45
N ILE A 158 -7.13 3.46 20.39
CA ILE A 158 -7.40 2.01 20.40
C ILE A 158 -8.90 1.74 20.61
N ALA A 159 -9.58 2.57 21.40
CA ALA A 159 -11.03 2.46 21.63
C ALA A 159 -11.89 3.02 20.48
N SER A 160 -11.29 3.59 19.44
CA SER A 160 -12.03 4.18 18.31
C SER A 160 -12.47 3.12 17.29
N ASP A 161 -13.78 3.08 17.02
CA ASP A 161 -14.36 2.23 15.98
C ASP A 161 -13.85 2.59 14.58
N ASP A 162 -13.64 3.89 14.29
CA ASP A 162 -13.13 4.34 13.00
C ASP A 162 -11.71 3.83 12.75
N LEU A 163 -10.83 3.90 13.75
CA LEU A 163 -9.45 3.40 13.62
C LEU A 163 -9.39 1.87 13.61
N ASN A 164 -10.33 1.21 14.29
CA ASN A 164 -10.53 -0.22 14.17
C ASN A 164 -10.91 -0.60 12.73
N GLU A 165 -11.86 0.12 12.11
CA GLU A 165 -12.27 -0.12 10.72
C GLU A 165 -11.16 0.23 9.73
N GLU A 166 -10.38 1.30 9.92
CA GLU A 166 -9.20 1.57 9.08
C GLU A 166 -8.22 0.38 9.10
N THR A 167 -7.98 -0.20 10.27
CA THR A 167 -7.10 -1.38 10.42
C THR A 167 -7.67 -2.59 9.68
N ARG A 168 -8.99 -2.81 9.77
CA ARG A 168 -9.68 -3.87 9.01
C ARG A 168 -9.61 -3.62 7.51
N ILE A 169 -9.74 -2.38 7.06
CA ILE A 169 -9.64 -2.00 5.66
C ILE A 169 -8.25 -2.31 5.13
N SER A 170 -7.16 -1.97 5.85
CA SER A 170 -5.80 -2.33 5.43
C SER A 170 -5.60 -3.84 5.32
N TRP A 171 -6.12 -4.61 6.30
CA TRP A 171 -6.08 -6.08 6.23
C TRP A 171 -6.87 -6.63 5.02
N LYS A 172 -8.09 -6.13 4.79
CA LYS A 172 -8.94 -6.54 3.65
C LYS A 172 -8.32 -6.10 2.30
N TYR A 173 -7.66 -4.94 2.25
CA TYR A 173 -6.92 -4.47 1.10
C TYR A 173 -5.80 -5.45 0.77
N ALA A 174 -4.97 -5.83 1.74
CA ALA A 174 -3.94 -6.84 1.55
C ALA A 174 -4.52 -8.18 1.02
N CYS A 175 -5.63 -8.66 1.57
CA CYS A 175 -6.30 -9.86 1.05
C CYS A 175 -6.75 -9.71 -0.41
N SER A 176 -7.27 -8.53 -0.80
CA SER A 176 -7.66 -8.25 -2.19
C SER A 176 -6.48 -8.27 -3.17
N ARG A 177 -5.26 -8.10 -2.66
CA ARG A 177 -4.00 -8.17 -3.40
C ARG A 177 -3.38 -9.57 -3.41
N GLY A 178 -4.08 -10.58 -2.85
CA GLY A 178 -3.58 -11.96 -2.79
C GLY A 178 -2.51 -12.18 -1.73
N ILE A 179 -2.38 -11.27 -0.76
CA ILE A 179 -1.39 -11.40 0.32
C ILE A 179 -1.87 -12.45 1.33
N VAL A 180 -1.00 -13.41 1.61
CA VAL A 180 -1.27 -14.55 2.51
C VAL A 180 -0.23 -14.72 3.61
N GLY A 181 0.79 -13.86 3.64
CA GLY A 181 1.90 -13.91 4.58
C GLY A 181 2.63 -12.58 4.67
N THR A 182 3.58 -12.47 5.61
CA THR A 182 4.43 -11.29 5.77
C THR A 182 5.88 -11.70 6.06
N PRO A 183 6.88 -10.94 5.60
CA PRO A 183 6.73 -9.82 4.69
C PRO A 183 6.30 -10.32 3.29
N THR A 184 5.55 -9.51 2.56
CA THR A 184 5.32 -9.71 1.14
C THR A 184 5.53 -8.39 0.43
N PHE A 185 6.23 -8.43 -0.70
CA PHE A 185 6.57 -7.25 -1.46
C PHE A 185 5.90 -7.29 -2.84
N LEU A 186 5.32 -6.16 -3.23
CA LEU A 186 4.89 -5.93 -4.60
C LEU A 186 5.76 -4.83 -5.21
N ILE A 187 6.17 -5.00 -6.46
CA ILE A 187 6.79 -3.94 -7.27
C ILE A 187 5.86 -3.64 -8.44
N ASN A 188 5.40 -2.40 -8.55
CA ASN A 188 4.41 -1.97 -9.53
C ASN A 188 3.15 -2.88 -9.55
N GLY A 189 2.75 -3.37 -8.38
CA GLY A 189 1.61 -4.25 -8.18
C GLY A 189 1.86 -5.74 -8.44
N VAL A 190 3.07 -6.16 -8.82
CA VAL A 190 3.44 -7.56 -9.06
C VAL A 190 4.24 -8.11 -7.88
N ALA A 191 3.87 -9.29 -7.38
CA ALA A 191 4.56 -9.93 -6.27
C ALA A 191 6.00 -10.33 -6.64
N THR A 192 6.91 -10.13 -5.69
CA THR A 192 8.31 -10.55 -5.83
C THR A 192 8.59 -11.79 -4.98
N SER A 193 9.77 -12.38 -5.17
CA SER A 193 10.30 -13.44 -4.30
C SER A 193 11.16 -12.88 -3.16
N ALA A 194 11.01 -11.60 -2.82
CA ALA A 194 11.79 -10.96 -1.76
C ALA A 194 11.38 -11.47 -0.38
N ASP A 195 12.37 -11.79 0.43
CA ASP A 195 12.22 -12.30 1.79
C ASP A 195 13.27 -11.66 2.73
N ALA A 196 13.32 -12.12 3.97
CA ALA A 196 14.23 -11.60 4.99
C ALA A 196 15.73 -11.84 4.73
N SER A 197 16.09 -12.67 3.75
CA SER A 197 17.48 -12.92 3.36
C SER A 197 18.00 -11.95 2.29
N TRP A 198 17.11 -11.22 1.62
CA TRP A 198 17.50 -10.30 0.55
C TRP A 198 18.37 -9.17 1.07
N SER A 199 19.52 -9.00 0.43
CA SER A 199 20.45 -7.90 0.67
C SER A 199 20.07 -6.67 -0.16
N LEU A 200 20.71 -5.53 0.12
CA LEU A 200 20.61 -4.34 -0.74
C LEU A 200 21.03 -4.63 -2.20
N ALA A 201 21.96 -5.56 -2.43
CA ALA A 201 22.38 -5.94 -3.78
C ALA A 201 21.28 -6.68 -4.54
N ASP A 202 20.53 -7.55 -3.86
CA ASP A 202 19.40 -8.27 -4.45
C ASP A 202 18.28 -7.29 -4.85
N TRP A 203 17.97 -6.34 -3.97
CA TRP A 203 17.04 -5.25 -4.28
C TRP A 203 17.49 -4.42 -5.50
N LYS A 204 18.77 -4.07 -5.56
CA LYS A 204 19.34 -3.34 -6.70
C LYS A 204 19.19 -4.08 -8.02
N SER A 205 19.38 -5.41 -8.00
CA SER A 205 19.25 -6.24 -9.20
C SER A 205 17.85 -6.18 -9.83
N VAL A 206 16.82 -5.87 -9.04
CA VAL A 206 15.43 -5.75 -9.50
C VAL A 206 15.04 -4.31 -9.80
N ILE A 207 15.46 -3.35 -8.97
CA ILE A 207 15.05 -1.95 -9.09
C ILE A 207 15.83 -1.23 -10.21
N ASP A 208 17.13 -1.45 -10.34
CA ASP A 208 17.98 -0.70 -11.28
C ASP A 208 17.52 -0.86 -12.74
N PRO A 209 17.18 -2.07 -13.24
CA PRO A 209 16.65 -2.23 -14.60
C PRO A 209 15.32 -1.50 -14.86
N ILE A 210 14.46 -1.41 -13.83
CA ILE A 210 13.19 -0.67 -13.93
C ILE A 210 13.50 0.82 -14.13
N LEU A 211 14.47 1.36 -13.40
CA LEU A 211 14.82 2.77 -13.51
C LEU A 211 15.58 3.09 -14.81
N SER A 212 16.48 2.21 -15.27
CA SER A 212 17.27 2.45 -16.50
C SER A 212 16.43 2.38 -17.77
N SER A 213 15.44 1.48 -17.85
CA SER A 213 14.52 1.38 -19.00
C SER A 213 13.74 2.68 -19.25
N ASN A 214 13.56 3.50 -18.21
CA ASN A 214 12.86 4.79 -18.32
C ASN A 214 13.79 5.94 -18.72
N GLU A 215 15.07 5.89 -18.35
CA GLU A 215 16.05 6.89 -18.82
C GLU A 215 16.21 6.81 -20.35
N GLU A 216 16.23 5.60 -20.93
CA GLU A 216 16.28 5.40 -22.37
C GLU A 216 15.04 5.98 -23.08
N ILE A 217 13.83 5.71 -22.57
CA ILE A 217 12.56 6.24 -23.14
C ILE A 217 12.49 7.77 -23.04
N SER A 218 12.99 8.38 -21.96
CA SER A 218 13.00 9.84 -21.80
C SER A 218 13.95 10.56 -22.77
N SER A 219 14.94 9.84 -23.29
CA SER A 219 16.00 10.41 -24.13
C SER A 219 15.72 10.32 -25.64
N GLU A 220 14.81 9.44 -26.08
CA GLU A 220 14.60 9.15 -27.51
C GLU A 220 13.55 10.03 -28.22
N VAL A 221 12.60 10.67 -27.53
CA VAL A 221 11.55 11.45 -28.23
C VAL A 221 11.77 12.96 -28.09
N LYS A 222 12.82 13.47 -28.73
CA LYS A 222 12.99 14.93 -28.92
C LYS A 222 12.26 15.49 -30.14
N THR A 223 11.83 14.63 -31.05
CA THR A 223 11.16 15.02 -32.30
C THR A 223 10.21 13.94 -32.76
N CYS A 224 9.05 14.33 -33.28
CA CYS A 224 8.08 13.36 -33.77
C CYS A 224 8.61 12.58 -34.99
N PRO A 225 8.36 11.27 -35.08
CA PRO A 225 8.69 10.47 -36.25
C PRO A 225 8.08 11.06 -37.53
N SER A 226 8.70 10.78 -38.68
CA SER A 226 8.25 11.28 -39.98
C SER A 226 6.78 10.94 -40.24
N GLY A 227 5.97 11.97 -40.52
CA GLY A 227 4.52 11.84 -40.76
C GLY A 227 3.63 12.06 -39.53
N GLN A 228 4.20 12.32 -38.36
CA GLN A 228 3.47 12.70 -37.15
C GLN A 228 3.61 14.20 -36.86
N VAL A 229 2.59 14.79 -36.24
CA VAL A 229 2.56 16.22 -35.88
C VAL A 229 2.70 16.37 -34.38
N GLU A 230 3.62 17.23 -33.92
CA GLU A 230 3.76 17.52 -32.49
C GLU A 230 2.53 18.27 -31.95
N CYS A 231 2.03 17.81 -30.81
CA CYS A 231 0.88 18.35 -30.10
C CYS A 231 1.27 18.76 -28.69
N THR A 232 1.40 20.06 -28.48
CA THR A 232 1.53 20.65 -27.14
C THR A 232 0.15 20.84 -26.54
N TYR A 233 -0.30 19.88 -25.74
CA TYR A 233 -1.66 19.89 -25.19
C TYR A 233 -1.74 20.53 -23.79
N ALA A 234 -0.63 20.63 -23.07
CA ALA A 234 -0.53 21.32 -21.78
C ALA A 234 0.89 21.88 -21.56
N PRO A 235 1.11 22.78 -20.58
CA PRO A 235 2.46 23.31 -20.30
C PRO A 235 3.46 22.18 -20.06
N HIS A 236 4.54 22.17 -20.84
CA HIS A 236 5.58 21.13 -20.84
C HIS A 236 5.11 19.70 -21.15
N LYS A 237 3.91 19.53 -21.72
CA LYS A 237 3.39 18.24 -22.16
C LYS A 237 3.15 18.23 -23.66
N THR A 238 4.00 17.49 -24.36
CA THR A 238 3.93 17.27 -25.81
C THR A 238 3.71 15.79 -26.11
N GLN A 239 3.09 15.51 -27.24
CA GLN A 239 2.97 14.16 -27.80
C GLN A 239 2.88 14.24 -29.32
N CYS A 240 3.14 13.13 -30.01
CA CYS A 240 3.09 13.08 -31.47
C CYS A 240 1.75 12.51 -31.96
N CYS A 241 1.05 13.27 -32.79
CA CYS A 241 -0.23 12.86 -33.38
C CYS A 241 0.01 11.99 -34.61
N LEU A 242 -0.66 10.84 -34.62
CA LEU A 242 -0.71 9.96 -35.79
C LEU A 242 -1.50 10.61 -36.93
N LYS A 243 -1.32 10.07 -38.14
CA LYS A 243 -2.03 10.55 -39.33
C LYS A 243 -3.54 10.44 -39.13
N GLY A 244 -4.24 11.57 -39.20
CA GLY A 244 -5.70 11.65 -38.99
C GLY A 244 -6.11 12.09 -37.58
N GLU A 245 -5.18 12.17 -36.64
CA GLU A 245 -5.41 12.77 -35.33
C GLU A 245 -5.28 14.29 -35.37
N ARG A 246 -5.93 14.96 -34.43
CA ARG A 246 -5.79 16.40 -34.19
C ARG A 246 -5.42 16.66 -32.74
N CYS A 247 -4.61 17.67 -32.51
CA CYS A 247 -4.24 18.12 -31.17
C CYS A 247 -5.42 18.83 -30.50
N ILE A 248 -5.84 18.33 -29.33
CA ILE A 248 -6.86 18.96 -28.49
C ILE A 248 -6.19 19.45 -27.20
N THR A 249 -6.32 20.74 -26.92
CA THR A 249 -5.82 21.36 -25.68
C THR A 249 -6.37 20.63 -24.45
N ASN A 250 -5.50 20.37 -23.47
CA ASN A 250 -5.73 19.61 -22.23
C ASN A 250 -6.11 18.13 -22.42
N VAL A 251 -6.06 17.60 -23.65
CA VAL A 251 -6.50 16.23 -23.94
C VAL A 251 -5.45 15.43 -24.72
N GLY A 252 -4.72 16.07 -25.63
CA GLY A 252 -3.75 15.42 -26.53
C GLY A 252 -4.32 15.13 -27.92
N CYS A 253 -3.64 14.28 -28.67
CA CYS A 253 -4.05 13.84 -30.00
C CYS A 253 -5.31 12.97 -29.92
N ARG A 254 -6.32 13.29 -30.72
CA ARG A 254 -7.55 12.49 -30.83
C ARG A 254 -7.98 12.36 -32.28
N CYS A 255 -8.51 11.20 -32.60
CA CYS A 255 -9.17 10.94 -33.87
C CYS A 255 -10.46 11.73 -33.98
N PHE A 256 -10.56 12.55 -35.02
CA PHE A 256 -11.81 13.19 -35.41
C PHE A 256 -12.40 12.41 -36.59
N ASN A 257 -13.63 11.91 -36.44
CA ASN A 257 -14.39 11.40 -37.57
C ASN A 257 -14.63 12.54 -38.56
N LEU A 258 -13.81 12.61 -39.61
CA LEU A 258 -14.10 13.47 -40.76
C LEU A 258 -15.30 12.88 -41.48
N LYS A 259 -16.25 13.74 -41.88
CA LYS A 259 -17.48 13.36 -42.61
C LYS A 259 -17.24 12.57 -43.91
N ASN A 260 -15.98 12.38 -44.32
CA ASN A 260 -15.57 11.73 -45.56
C ASN A 260 -14.98 10.32 -45.36
N GLY A 261 -15.23 9.65 -44.24
CA GLY A 261 -14.94 8.22 -44.10
C GLY A 261 -13.47 7.84 -43.89
N ASN A 262 -12.56 8.81 -43.76
CA ASN A 262 -11.19 8.55 -43.32
C ASN A 262 -11.19 8.27 -41.80
N LYS A 263 -11.27 6.99 -41.44
CA LYS A 263 -11.02 6.53 -40.07
C LYS A 263 -9.51 6.58 -39.81
N CYS A 264 -9.13 6.90 -38.58
CA CYS A 264 -7.79 6.59 -38.09
C CYS A 264 -7.56 5.07 -38.23
N PHE A 265 -6.55 4.68 -38.98
CA PHE A 265 -6.01 3.33 -39.04
C PHE A 265 -4.50 3.44 -38.95
#